data_AF-A0A2A4TZJ5-F1
#
_entry.id   AF-A0A2A4TZJ5-F1
#
_cell.length_a   1.000
_cell.length_b   1.000
_cell.length_c   1.000
_cell.angle_alpha   90.00
_cell.angle_beta   90.00
_cell.angle_gamma   90.00
#
_symmetry.space_group_name_H-M   'P 1'
#
loop_
_entity.id
_entity.type
_entity.pdbx_description
1 polymer ?
#
loop_
_entity_poly.entity_id
_entity_poly.type
_entity_poly.pdbx_seq_one_letter_code
_entity_poly.pdbx_strand_id
1 'polypeptide(L)'
;MPKEKTLDTIKNSPKTVYLLALLAVGALCSGYLLMFVARAVHQSHYPEQTAQWANNGSWAILGMYGTETNLEELGYSSRVQEASDHWVPSDPFLLENRSTRILITGYIAYRAMGLIHKVVGNINWTWFVLRCMGTFVWVLLVYYLALRIGLPERAALFAAVFAACQGHLFTMVWFHNILWWGSLKQMVLHNAWGLLSYGRTELLRMPRPAITHPALFLAALLNVRTAENQNYRSAAISGVWGGLLAYVRMDIWSSYLAATFIFAAVYSVKEKKINRPLVCSAVISLLLSIPWLSVYLFSAGEAMERAGLKFNHDFNYFALIYLAAFAASVYRFKKPMHLFAASILASVFLANNIQLITGFSFFPFLWRTFGNVFFFLILLSLLPKRWLQREVLWTGGIIAVLAISSVQSISYGAIHYPFYGMQRDYEAALQWIKGNTEKDEVVLALNSEATFLLASHTGAKTFIASGSTPLSDHPSIENIRRVLTALRVMGIDRERFLEETVYNPPFAETRRFWKRGEVEKSNFVDAYFLFNEPSDLKKYLAEIDAQTDVPMPQLNYIWIGNFEREYLPPDFPKGSSLNLTEVYTNPGVTLYKVGAVR
;
A
#
# COMPACT_ATOMS: atom_id res chain seq x y z
N MET A 1 17.51 15.15 -46.52
CA MET A 1 16.72 14.72 -45.34
C MET A 1 15.35 15.38 -45.44
N PRO A 2 14.25 14.62 -45.59
CA PRO A 2 12.92 15.21 -45.54
C PRO A 2 12.68 15.68 -44.10
N LYS A 3 12.23 16.93 -43.92
CA LYS A 3 11.70 17.40 -42.64
C LYS A 3 10.62 16.40 -42.20
N GLU A 4 10.88 15.67 -41.12
CA GLU A 4 9.85 14.90 -40.43
C GLU A 4 8.68 15.84 -40.17
N LYS A 5 7.56 15.63 -40.87
CA LYS A 5 6.25 16.16 -40.48
C LYS A 5 5.97 15.64 -39.08
N THR A 6 6.42 16.40 -38.11
CA THR A 6 6.38 16.09 -36.69
C THR A 6 4.94 16.33 -36.25
N LEU A 7 4.21 15.25 -35.97
CA LEU A 7 3.07 15.23 -35.04
C LEU A 7 1.83 16.14 -35.27
N ASP A 8 1.67 16.83 -36.40
CA ASP A 8 0.51 17.72 -36.59
C ASP A 8 -0.85 17.04 -36.90
N THR A 9 -0.90 15.71 -37.01
CA THR A 9 -2.14 14.95 -37.24
C THR A 9 -2.38 13.92 -36.16
N ILE A 10 -2.56 14.37 -34.92
CA ILE A 10 -3.22 13.59 -33.87
C ILE A 10 -4.13 14.56 -33.12
N LYS A 11 -5.36 14.73 -33.61
CA LYS A 11 -6.40 15.54 -32.96
C LYS A 11 -7.59 14.66 -32.57
N ASN A 12 -7.43 13.71 -31.65
CA ASN A 12 -8.49 13.68 -30.67
C ASN A 12 -8.31 14.90 -29.79
N SER A 13 -9.41 15.59 -29.50
CA SER A 13 -9.36 16.65 -28.52
C SER A 13 -8.85 16.06 -27.19
N PRO A 14 -8.00 16.76 -26.42
CA PRO A 14 -7.62 16.36 -25.06
C PRO A 14 -8.82 15.87 -24.22
N LYS A 15 -10.03 16.38 -24.53
CA LYS A 15 -11.32 15.95 -23.96
C LYS A 15 -11.55 14.43 -24.06
N THR A 16 -11.17 13.75 -25.15
CA THR A 16 -11.38 12.31 -25.30
C THR A 16 -10.54 11.51 -24.30
N VAL A 17 -9.27 11.90 -24.11
CA VAL A 17 -8.36 11.25 -23.15
C VAL A 17 -8.88 11.48 -21.73
N TYR A 18 -9.27 12.71 -21.41
CA TYR A 18 -9.84 13.04 -20.10
C TYR A 18 -11.15 12.31 -19.83
N LEU A 19 -12.04 12.23 -20.82
CA LEU A 19 -13.29 11.48 -20.69
C LEU A 19 -13.01 9.99 -20.43
N LEU A 20 -12.09 9.38 -21.15
CA LEU A 20 -11.73 7.97 -20.93
C LEU A 20 -11.06 7.75 -19.57
N ALA A 21 -10.23 8.69 -19.10
CA ALA A 21 -9.70 8.64 -17.75
C ALA A 21 -10.81 8.73 -16.70
N LEU A 22 -11.79 9.62 -16.88
CA LEU A 22 -12.97 9.71 -16.00
C LEU A 22 -13.83 8.44 -16.05
N LEU A 23 -14.01 7.83 -17.23
CA LEU A 23 -14.72 6.57 -17.37
C LEU A 23 -13.97 5.42 -16.69
N ALA A 24 -12.65 5.38 -16.77
CA ALA A 24 -11.84 4.39 -16.04
C ALA A 24 -11.94 4.59 -14.52
N VAL A 25 -11.94 5.84 -14.04
CA VAL A 25 -12.23 6.18 -12.65
C VAL A 25 -13.61 5.66 -12.24
N GLY A 26 -14.64 5.96 -13.03
CA GLY A 26 -16.00 5.47 -12.77
C GLY A 26 -16.09 3.93 -12.76
N ALA A 27 -15.45 3.27 -13.71
CA ALA A 27 -15.44 1.81 -13.81
C ALA A 27 -14.77 1.15 -12.59
N LEU A 28 -13.70 1.74 -12.06
CA LEU A 28 -12.97 1.20 -10.91
C LEU A 28 -13.60 1.58 -9.57
N CYS A 29 -14.08 2.82 -9.44
CA CYS A 29 -14.53 3.38 -8.16
C CYS A 29 -16.04 3.26 -7.92
N SER A 30 -16.85 2.93 -8.93
CA SER A 30 -18.31 2.81 -8.79
C SER A 30 -18.74 1.79 -7.74
N GLY A 31 -17.99 0.70 -7.56
CA GLY A 31 -18.23 -0.30 -6.52
C GLY A 31 -18.24 0.30 -5.11
N TYR A 32 -17.38 1.28 -4.81
CA TYR A 32 -17.35 1.93 -3.49
C TYR A 32 -18.59 2.79 -3.23
N LEU A 33 -18.99 3.58 -4.24
CA LEU A 33 -20.21 4.38 -4.15
C LEU A 33 -21.45 3.47 -4.04
N LEU A 34 -21.47 2.39 -4.82
CA LEU A 34 -22.54 1.41 -4.74
C LEU A 34 -22.59 0.73 -3.38
N MET A 35 -21.44 0.37 -2.78
CA MET A 35 -21.42 -0.18 -1.41
C MET A 35 -22.01 0.78 -0.41
N PHE A 36 -21.61 2.06 -0.45
CA PHE A 36 -22.17 3.08 0.43
C PHE A 36 -23.69 3.18 0.29
N VAL A 37 -24.19 3.30 -0.94
CA VAL A 37 -25.63 3.42 -1.22
C VAL A 37 -26.39 2.14 -0.87
N ALA A 38 -25.92 0.98 -1.33
CA ALA A 38 -26.55 -0.32 -1.07
C ALA A 38 -26.62 -0.61 0.43
N ARG A 39 -25.55 -0.29 1.16
CA ARG A 39 -25.53 -0.37 2.61
C ARG A 39 -26.58 0.55 3.22
N ALA A 40 -26.59 1.86 2.91
CA ALA A 40 -27.57 2.78 3.46
C ALA A 40 -29.04 2.35 3.17
N VAL A 41 -29.29 1.82 1.97
CA VAL A 41 -30.60 1.26 1.59
C VAL A 41 -30.91 0.02 2.44
N HIS A 42 -29.97 -0.92 2.58
CA HIS A 42 -30.18 -2.13 3.37
C HIS A 42 -30.41 -1.82 4.86
N GLN A 43 -29.62 -0.91 5.43
CA GLN A 43 -29.75 -0.49 6.83
C GLN A 43 -31.10 0.19 7.10
N SER A 44 -31.65 0.93 6.14
CA SER A 44 -32.96 1.58 6.28
C SER A 44 -34.14 0.62 6.08
N HIS A 45 -34.03 -0.37 5.20
CA HIS A 45 -35.12 -1.30 4.90
C HIS A 45 -35.13 -2.55 5.80
N TYR A 46 -33.96 -2.98 6.28
CA TYR A 46 -33.78 -4.18 7.09
C TYR A 46 -32.95 -3.87 8.36
N PRO A 47 -33.43 -2.98 9.25
CA PRO A 47 -32.69 -2.56 10.43
C PRO A 47 -32.43 -3.71 11.40
N GLU A 48 -33.37 -4.65 11.54
CA GLU A 48 -33.23 -5.81 12.43
C GLU A 48 -32.14 -6.78 11.95
N GLN A 49 -32.07 -7.04 10.63
CA GLN A 49 -31.01 -7.87 10.03
C GLN A 49 -29.66 -7.17 10.12
N THR A 50 -29.63 -5.86 9.85
CA THR A 50 -28.43 -5.04 9.94
C THR A 50 -27.88 -5.02 11.37
N ALA A 51 -28.75 -4.96 12.38
CA ALA A 51 -28.33 -4.97 13.78
C ALA A 51 -27.57 -6.25 14.17
N GLN A 52 -27.79 -7.35 13.43
CA GLN A 52 -27.09 -8.62 13.62
C GLN A 52 -25.68 -8.64 13.01
N TRP A 53 -25.35 -7.71 12.09
CA TRP A 53 -24.02 -7.63 11.51
C TRP A 53 -22.99 -7.21 12.56
N ALA A 54 -21.83 -7.86 12.58
CA ALA A 54 -20.73 -7.48 13.48
C ALA A 54 -20.24 -6.04 13.24
N ASN A 55 -20.31 -5.59 11.99
CA ASN A 55 -19.84 -4.29 11.53
C ASN A 55 -21.02 -3.35 11.19
N ASN A 56 -22.08 -3.35 11.99
CA ASN A 56 -23.36 -2.67 11.76
C ASN A 56 -23.36 -1.12 11.72
N GLY A 57 -22.21 -0.46 11.84
CA GLY A 57 -22.08 1.00 11.80
C GLY A 57 -22.07 1.58 10.39
N SER A 58 -21.57 2.81 10.27
CA SER A 58 -21.49 3.50 8.98
C SER A 58 -20.48 2.83 8.04
N TRP A 59 -20.58 3.17 6.76
CA TRP A 59 -19.69 2.67 5.74
C TRP A 59 -18.22 3.04 6.02
N ALA A 60 -17.34 2.05 5.91
CA ALA A 60 -15.91 2.22 6.07
C ALA A 60 -15.16 1.51 4.93
N ILE A 61 -14.40 2.28 4.13
CA ILE A 61 -13.41 1.71 3.20
C ILE A 61 -12.24 1.12 4.00
N LEU A 62 -11.89 1.79 5.09
CA LEU A 62 -10.82 1.44 5.99
C LEU A 62 -11.40 0.73 7.22
N GLY A 63 -11.16 -0.57 7.38
CA GLY A 63 -11.61 -1.36 8.53
C GLY A 63 -11.35 -2.86 8.37
N MET A 64 -11.33 -3.64 9.46
CA MET A 64 -10.97 -5.07 9.48
C MET A 64 -11.86 -6.01 8.67
N TYR A 65 -13.03 -5.54 8.23
CA TYR A 65 -13.98 -6.34 7.46
C TYR A 65 -14.10 -5.89 6.00
N GLY A 66 -13.38 -4.84 5.59
CA GLY A 66 -13.30 -4.34 4.20
C GLY A 66 -12.37 -5.16 3.28
N THR A 67 -12.49 -6.49 3.34
CA THR A 67 -11.97 -7.57 2.46
C THR A 67 -10.73 -7.43 1.54
N GLU A 68 -9.88 -6.40 1.59
CA GLU A 68 -8.78 -6.26 0.60
C GLU A 68 -7.39 -6.02 1.16
N THR A 69 -7.17 -5.50 2.39
CA THR A 69 -5.84 -5.46 3.09
C THR A 69 -5.90 -4.65 4.39
N ASN A 70 -6.69 -5.12 5.35
CA ASN A 70 -7.29 -4.20 6.32
C ASN A 70 -6.32 -3.51 7.30
N LEU A 71 -5.33 -4.22 7.85
CA LEU A 71 -4.40 -3.60 8.79
C LEU A 71 -3.27 -2.80 8.13
N GLU A 72 -2.80 -3.20 6.95
CA GLU A 72 -1.77 -2.43 6.22
C GLU A 72 -2.34 -1.08 5.77
N GLU A 73 -3.57 -1.07 5.24
CA GLU A 73 -4.25 0.17 4.86
C GLU A 73 -4.58 1.04 6.07
N LEU A 74 -4.99 0.44 7.19
CA LEU A 74 -5.16 1.18 8.45
C LEU A 74 -3.82 1.76 8.95
N GLY A 75 -2.73 1.03 8.78
CA GLY A 75 -1.39 1.54 9.02
C GLY A 75 -1.07 2.76 8.16
N TYR A 76 -1.35 2.69 6.86
CA TYR A 76 -1.18 3.85 5.99
C TYR A 76 -2.11 5.00 6.34
N SER A 77 -3.36 4.75 6.77
CA SER A 77 -4.25 5.82 7.24
C SER A 77 -3.79 6.48 8.52
N SER A 78 -3.25 5.73 9.47
CA SER A 78 -2.66 6.32 10.67
C SER A 78 -1.52 7.28 10.32
N ARG A 79 -0.65 6.93 9.37
CA ARG A 79 0.41 7.81 8.83
C ARG A 79 -0.12 9.06 8.12
N VAL A 80 -1.24 8.93 7.41
CA VAL A 80 -1.89 10.04 6.71
C VAL A 80 -2.58 10.98 7.70
N GLN A 81 -3.25 10.43 8.73
CA GLN A 81 -3.84 11.17 9.84
C GLN A 81 -2.76 11.96 10.58
N GLU A 82 -1.64 11.30 10.93
CA GLU A 82 -0.47 11.93 11.53
C GLU A 82 0.06 13.12 10.70
N ALA A 83 0.25 12.91 9.39
CA ALA A 83 0.71 13.97 8.49
C ALA A 83 -0.30 15.11 8.33
N SER A 84 -1.60 14.83 8.45
CA SER A 84 -2.66 15.83 8.40
C SER A 84 -2.65 16.71 9.65
N ASP A 85 -2.49 16.09 10.82
CA ASP A 85 -2.50 16.75 12.11
C ASP A 85 -1.23 17.55 12.36
N HIS A 86 -0.07 16.98 12.04
CA HIS A 86 1.24 17.49 12.45
C HIS A 86 2.12 17.97 11.29
N TRP A 87 1.63 17.90 10.05
CA TRP A 87 2.37 18.22 8.82
C TRP A 87 3.52 17.26 8.48
N VAL A 88 3.88 16.43 9.43
CA VAL A 88 5.01 15.52 9.38
C VAL A 88 4.46 14.11 9.55
N PRO A 89 4.79 13.16 8.66
CA PRO A 89 4.43 11.78 8.86
C PRO A 89 5.45 11.19 9.85
N SER A 90 5.21 11.38 11.15
CA SER A 90 5.95 10.75 12.26
C SER A 90 5.37 9.37 12.62
N ASP A 91 5.87 8.74 13.68
CA ASP A 91 5.24 7.55 14.21
C ASP A 91 3.78 7.86 14.63
N PRO A 92 2.78 7.21 14.02
CA PRO A 92 1.39 7.51 14.31
C PRO A 92 0.90 6.88 15.63
N PHE A 93 1.69 6.01 16.26
CA PHE A 93 1.34 5.30 17.49
C PHE A 93 2.03 5.90 18.72
N LEU A 94 3.33 6.19 18.64
CA LEU A 94 4.13 6.63 19.80
C LEU A 94 4.69 8.05 19.62
N LEU A 95 4.48 8.93 20.61
CA LEU A 95 4.99 10.31 20.59
C LEU A 95 6.50 10.39 20.75
N GLU A 96 7.03 9.55 21.63
CA GLU A 96 8.42 9.46 21.99
C GLU A 96 9.27 8.85 20.88
N ASN A 97 8.66 8.15 19.91
CA ASN A 97 9.37 7.55 18.80
C ASN A 97 9.66 8.59 17.69
N ARG A 98 10.78 9.28 17.84
CA ARG A 98 11.30 10.28 16.88
C ARG A 98 12.21 9.65 15.82
N SER A 99 11.85 8.47 15.29
CA SER A 99 12.66 7.81 14.27
C SER A 99 12.78 8.66 12.99
N THR A 100 14.02 9.01 12.64
CA THR A 100 14.33 9.65 11.37
C THR A 100 13.98 8.76 10.18
N ARG A 101 14.09 7.42 10.32
CA ARG A 101 13.72 6.49 9.26
C ARG A 101 12.22 6.57 8.99
N ILE A 102 11.37 6.47 10.01
CA ILE A 102 9.92 6.63 9.86
C ILE A 102 9.59 7.97 9.18
N LEU A 103 10.22 9.05 9.65
CA LEU A 103 10.01 10.41 9.14
C LEU A 103 10.22 10.48 7.62
N ILE A 104 11.34 9.95 7.12
CA ILE A 104 11.66 10.03 5.69
C ILE A 104 10.96 8.96 4.84
N THR A 105 10.49 7.87 5.46
CA THR A 105 9.84 6.75 4.78
C THR A 105 8.52 7.18 4.17
N GLY A 106 8.47 7.31 2.84
CA GLY A 106 7.28 7.76 2.14
C GLY A 106 6.87 9.20 2.49
N TYR A 107 7.81 10.03 2.96
CA TYR A 107 7.56 11.41 3.41
C TYR A 107 6.70 12.22 2.43
N ILE A 108 7.06 12.22 1.14
CA ILE A 108 6.35 12.99 0.11
C ILE A 108 4.95 12.42 -0.09
N ALA A 109 4.82 11.09 -0.10
CA ALA A 109 3.53 10.42 -0.30
C ALA A 109 2.57 10.72 0.85
N TYR A 110 2.98 10.47 2.10
CA TYR A 110 2.12 10.68 3.25
C TYR A 110 1.79 12.15 3.48
N ARG A 111 2.72 13.07 3.21
CA ARG A 111 2.44 14.52 3.32
C ARG A 111 1.43 14.99 2.28
N ALA A 112 1.55 14.53 1.04
CA ALA A 112 0.57 14.85 -0.01
C ALA A 112 -0.81 14.24 0.30
N MET A 113 -0.86 13.02 0.82
CA MET A 113 -2.12 12.40 1.26
C MET A 113 -2.71 13.09 2.49
N GLY A 114 -1.89 13.47 3.47
CA GLY A 114 -2.31 14.19 4.68
C GLY A 114 -2.87 15.57 4.35
N LEU A 115 -2.33 16.24 3.34
CA LEU A 115 -2.90 17.47 2.78
C LEU A 115 -4.32 17.27 2.25
N ILE A 116 -4.53 16.20 1.47
CA ILE A 116 -5.86 15.86 0.94
C ILE A 116 -6.79 15.48 2.09
N HIS A 117 -6.28 14.70 3.05
CA HIS A 117 -7.04 14.32 4.24
C HIS A 117 -7.51 15.52 5.05
N LYS A 118 -6.63 16.51 5.26
CA LYS A 118 -6.93 17.75 5.98
C LYS A 118 -8.07 18.54 5.33
N VAL A 119 -8.19 18.49 4.00
CA VAL A 119 -9.29 19.14 3.25
C VAL A 119 -10.57 18.32 3.33
N VAL A 120 -10.48 16.99 3.24
CA VAL A 120 -11.65 16.09 3.20
C VAL A 120 -12.24 15.84 4.60
N GLY A 121 -11.42 15.81 5.65
CA GLY A 121 -11.81 15.65 7.06
C GLY A 121 -12.27 14.25 7.48
N ASN A 122 -12.58 13.38 6.52
CA ASN A 122 -12.99 12.00 6.72
C ASN A 122 -12.07 11.04 5.96
N ILE A 123 -11.48 10.08 6.68
CA ILE A 123 -10.44 9.21 6.13
C ILE A 123 -10.97 8.24 5.06
N ASN A 124 -12.22 7.76 5.17
CA ASN A 124 -12.83 6.91 4.15
C ASN A 124 -13.04 7.67 2.83
N TRP A 125 -13.57 8.89 2.90
CA TRP A 125 -13.71 9.76 1.73
C TRP A 125 -12.37 10.21 1.17
N THR A 126 -11.38 10.42 2.03
CA THR A 126 -10.00 10.72 1.61
C THR A 126 -9.45 9.58 0.76
N TRP A 127 -9.65 8.33 1.22
CA TRP A 127 -9.29 7.14 0.45
C TRP A 127 -10.02 7.12 -0.90
N PHE A 128 -11.33 7.31 -0.92
CA PHE A 128 -12.07 7.34 -2.18
C PHE A 128 -11.53 8.41 -3.17
N VAL A 129 -11.33 9.64 -2.71
CA VAL A 129 -10.81 10.75 -3.53
C VAL A 129 -9.41 10.45 -4.06
N LEU A 130 -8.51 9.96 -3.21
CA LEU A 130 -7.16 9.58 -3.60
C LEU A 130 -7.16 8.48 -4.68
N ARG A 131 -8.11 7.52 -4.65
CA ARG A 131 -8.25 6.49 -5.70
C ARG A 131 -8.65 7.12 -7.01
N CYS A 132 -9.68 7.96 -7.00
CA CYS A 132 -10.15 8.66 -8.18
C CYS A 132 -9.03 9.50 -8.83
N MET A 133 -8.31 10.30 -8.01
CA MET A 133 -7.19 11.11 -8.48
C MET A 133 -6.04 10.25 -9.02
N GLY A 134 -5.67 9.20 -8.28
CA GLY A 134 -4.62 8.25 -8.64
C GLY A 134 -4.86 7.59 -9.98
N THR A 135 -6.02 6.96 -10.14
CA THR A 135 -6.44 6.32 -11.39
C THR A 135 -6.47 7.31 -12.55
N PHE A 136 -7.00 8.51 -12.33
CA PHE A 136 -7.05 9.53 -13.38
C PHE A 136 -5.64 9.89 -13.87
N VAL A 137 -4.74 10.24 -12.96
CA VAL A 137 -3.36 10.61 -13.29
C VAL A 137 -2.59 9.43 -13.89
N TRP A 138 -2.83 8.21 -13.40
CA TRP A 138 -2.25 6.99 -13.94
C TRP A 138 -2.59 6.80 -15.42
N VAL A 139 -3.89 6.88 -15.78
CA VAL A 139 -4.34 6.71 -17.17
C VAL A 139 -3.66 7.74 -18.07
N LEU A 140 -3.59 9.00 -17.64
CA LEU A 140 -2.93 10.06 -18.41
C LEU A 140 -1.45 9.75 -18.63
N LEU A 141 -0.72 9.40 -17.57
CA LEU A 141 0.73 9.17 -17.66
C LEU A 141 1.07 7.93 -18.48
N VAL A 142 0.33 6.82 -18.32
CA VAL A 142 0.53 5.61 -19.14
C VAL A 142 0.17 5.88 -20.60
N TYR A 143 -0.88 6.66 -20.87
CA TYR A 143 -1.21 7.08 -22.24
C TYR A 143 -0.04 7.85 -22.87
N TYR A 144 0.56 8.80 -22.16
CA TYR A 144 1.73 9.53 -22.67
C TYR A 144 2.96 8.64 -22.85
N LEU A 145 3.22 7.70 -21.94
CA LEU A 145 4.30 6.70 -22.10
C LEU A 145 4.07 5.84 -23.35
N ALA A 146 2.83 5.41 -23.58
CA ALA A 146 2.42 4.63 -24.75
C ALA A 146 2.53 5.42 -26.06
N LEU A 147 2.20 6.71 -26.07
CA LEU A 147 2.47 7.55 -27.24
C LEU A 147 3.97 7.69 -27.51
N ARG A 148 4.78 7.88 -26.45
CA ARG A 148 6.25 8.01 -26.56
C ARG A 148 6.93 6.73 -27.03
N ILE A 149 6.38 5.57 -26.70
CA ILE A 149 6.85 4.28 -27.24
C ILE A 149 6.44 4.10 -28.71
N GLY A 150 5.60 4.97 -29.25
CA GLY A 150 5.20 4.99 -30.65
C GLY A 150 3.96 4.17 -30.97
N LEU A 151 3.11 3.87 -29.97
CA LEU A 151 1.79 3.31 -30.24
C LEU A 151 0.90 4.37 -30.89
N PRO A 152 0.06 4.00 -31.87
CA PRO A 152 -1.02 4.87 -32.33
C PRO A 152 -1.96 5.22 -31.18
N GLU A 153 -2.63 6.35 -31.33
CA GLU A 153 -3.39 6.95 -30.24
C GLU A 153 -4.43 6.00 -29.61
N ARG A 154 -5.22 5.29 -30.42
CA ARG A 154 -6.25 4.36 -29.91
C ARG A 154 -5.62 3.17 -29.17
N ALA A 155 -4.50 2.65 -29.66
CA ALA A 155 -3.76 1.59 -28.98
C ALA A 155 -3.10 2.10 -27.68
N ALA A 156 -2.65 3.36 -27.64
CA ALA A 156 -2.14 4.00 -26.44
C ALA A 156 -3.23 4.22 -25.38
N LEU A 157 -4.43 4.66 -25.80
CA LEU A 157 -5.59 4.76 -24.92
C LEU A 157 -5.99 3.41 -24.35
N PHE A 158 -6.04 2.37 -25.20
CA PHE A 158 -6.27 1.01 -24.76
C PHE A 158 -5.22 0.57 -23.74
N ALA A 159 -3.93 0.79 -24.01
CA ALA A 159 -2.86 0.41 -23.11
C ALA A 159 -3.00 1.08 -21.73
N ALA A 160 -3.39 2.36 -21.71
CA ALA A 160 -3.59 3.11 -20.47
C ALA A 160 -4.79 2.60 -19.65
N VAL A 161 -5.94 2.42 -20.30
CA VAL A 161 -7.15 1.88 -19.67
C VAL A 161 -6.91 0.45 -19.21
N PHE A 162 -6.29 -0.40 -20.04
CA PHE A 162 -5.93 -1.76 -19.67
C PHE A 162 -4.99 -1.78 -18.48
N ALA A 163 -3.89 -1.01 -18.48
CA ALA A 163 -2.95 -0.98 -17.36
C ALA A 163 -3.59 -0.52 -16.04
N ALA A 164 -4.52 0.45 -16.11
CA ALA A 164 -5.26 0.92 -14.93
C ALA A 164 -6.31 -0.09 -14.45
N CYS A 165 -6.95 -0.83 -15.37
CA CYS A 165 -8.09 -1.71 -15.05
C CYS A 165 -7.75 -3.21 -14.99
N GLN A 166 -6.53 -3.61 -15.36
CA GLN A 166 -6.14 -5.02 -15.52
C GLN A 166 -6.43 -5.85 -14.28
N GLY A 167 -6.35 -5.25 -13.08
CA GLY A 167 -6.64 -5.98 -11.85
C GLY A 167 -8.04 -6.55 -11.73
N HIS A 168 -9.05 -5.77 -12.14
CA HIS A 168 -10.44 -6.23 -12.16
C HIS A 168 -10.65 -7.31 -13.22
N LEU A 169 -10.05 -7.15 -14.42
CA LEU A 169 -10.14 -8.12 -15.51
C LEU A 169 -9.62 -9.48 -15.09
N PHE A 170 -8.43 -9.47 -14.50
CA PHE A 170 -7.75 -10.66 -14.06
C PHE A 170 -8.57 -11.32 -12.93
N THR A 171 -9.08 -10.56 -11.95
CA THR A 171 -9.87 -11.12 -10.84
C THR A 171 -11.05 -11.97 -11.31
N MET A 172 -11.77 -11.55 -12.35
CA MET A 172 -12.83 -12.36 -12.96
C MET A 172 -12.34 -13.69 -13.57
N VAL A 173 -11.21 -13.67 -14.27
CA VAL A 173 -10.65 -14.86 -14.93
C VAL A 173 -10.13 -15.88 -13.90
N TRP A 174 -9.71 -15.43 -12.72
CA TRP A 174 -9.15 -16.31 -11.69
C TRP A 174 -10.21 -17.07 -10.89
N PHE A 175 -11.36 -16.45 -10.58
CA PHE A 175 -12.45 -17.09 -9.84
C PHE A 175 -13.01 -18.34 -10.54
N HIS A 176 -12.91 -18.43 -11.86
CA HIS A 176 -13.43 -19.58 -12.62
C HIS A 176 -12.47 -20.79 -12.67
N ASN A 177 -11.19 -20.64 -12.28
CA ASN A 177 -10.14 -21.62 -12.59
C ASN A 177 -9.57 -22.42 -11.38
N ILE A 178 -10.02 -22.17 -10.16
CA ILE A 178 -9.46 -22.82 -8.95
C ILE A 178 -9.95 -24.26 -8.76
N LEU A 179 -11.04 -24.68 -9.42
CA LEU A 179 -11.66 -25.98 -9.11
C LEU A 179 -11.29 -27.15 -10.05
N TRP A 180 -10.57 -26.95 -11.16
CA TRP A 180 -10.52 -27.99 -12.22
C TRP A 180 -9.19 -28.25 -12.96
N TRP A 181 -8.04 -27.65 -12.59
CA TRP A 181 -6.84 -27.68 -13.44
C TRP A 181 -5.53 -27.95 -12.68
N GLY A 182 -4.67 -28.84 -13.20
CA GLY A 182 -3.46 -29.35 -12.54
C GLY A 182 -2.30 -28.37 -12.29
N SER A 183 -1.29 -28.80 -11.52
CA SER A 183 -0.23 -27.99 -10.89
C SER A 183 0.66 -27.18 -11.84
N LEU A 184 1.09 -27.74 -12.98
CA LEU A 184 1.93 -27.01 -13.95
C LEU A 184 1.17 -25.85 -14.61
N LYS A 185 -0.12 -26.04 -14.91
CA LYS A 185 -0.97 -24.99 -15.46
C LYS A 185 -1.29 -23.93 -14.42
N GLN A 186 -1.53 -24.31 -13.17
CA GLN A 186 -1.65 -23.35 -12.07
C GLN A 186 -0.38 -22.56 -11.88
N MET A 187 0.80 -23.17 -11.99
CA MET A 187 2.08 -22.46 -11.96
C MET A 187 2.21 -21.47 -13.13
N VAL A 188 1.89 -21.88 -14.36
CA VAL A 188 1.94 -20.98 -15.53
C VAL A 188 0.90 -19.88 -15.44
N LEU A 189 -0.33 -20.16 -15.01
CA LEU A 189 -1.39 -19.17 -14.81
C LEU A 189 -1.08 -18.24 -13.65
N HIS A 190 -0.56 -18.73 -12.53
CA HIS A 190 -0.13 -17.93 -11.39
C HIS A 190 1.07 -17.05 -11.73
N ASN A 191 1.98 -17.51 -12.59
CA ASN A 191 3.10 -16.70 -13.06
C ASN A 191 2.70 -15.74 -14.17
N ALA A 192 1.86 -16.14 -15.13
CA ALA A 192 1.26 -15.23 -16.10
C ALA A 192 0.39 -14.17 -15.40
N TRP A 193 -0.28 -14.57 -14.32
CA TRP A 193 -0.92 -13.68 -13.37
C TRP A 193 0.09 -12.80 -12.65
N GLY A 194 1.18 -13.32 -12.08
CA GLY A 194 2.22 -12.47 -11.48
C GLY A 194 2.89 -11.51 -12.50
N LEU A 195 2.87 -11.86 -13.79
CA LEU A 195 3.40 -11.08 -14.90
C LEU A 195 2.38 -10.08 -15.50
N LEU A 196 1.07 -10.27 -15.32
CA LEU A 196 0.02 -9.46 -15.96
C LEU A 196 -1.00 -8.90 -14.97
N SER A 197 -1.26 -9.61 -13.88
CA SER A 197 -2.16 -9.20 -12.80
C SER A 197 -1.43 -8.36 -11.78
N TYR A 198 -1.79 -7.09 -11.82
CA TYR A 198 -1.55 -6.08 -10.80
C TYR A 198 -2.63 -6.14 -9.67
N GLY A 199 -3.31 -7.28 -9.52
CA GLY A 199 -4.76 -7.16 -9.67
C GLY A 199 -5.70 -7.24 -8.48
N ARG A 200 -5.31 -7.79 -7.34
CA ARG A 200 -6.26 -7.89 -6.21
C ARG A 200 -5.97 -6.95 -5.05
N THR A 201 -4.74 -6.46 -4.90
CA THR A 201 -4.34 -5.72 -3.71
C THR A 201 -3.66 -4.39 -4.01
N GLU A 202 -3.06 -4.18 -5.18
CA GLU A 202 -2.12 -3.06 -5.35
C GLU A 202 -2.75 -1.76 -5.87
N LEU A 203 -3.72 -1.82 -6.81
CA LEU A 203 -4.54 -0.65 -7.19
C LEU A 203 -5.46 -0.18 -6.07
N LEU A 204 -5.61 -1.02 -5.06
CA LEU A 204 -6.44 -0.81 -3.89
C LEU A 204 -5.59 -0.34 -2.70
N ARG A 205 -4.27 -0.58 -2.73
CA ARG A 205 -3.33 -0.16 -1.69
C ARG A 205 -2.85 1.27 -1.85
N MET A 206 -3.36 2.18 -1.05
CA MET A 206 -3.40 3.60 -1.42
C MET A 206 -2.09 4.33 -1.66
N PRO A 207 -0.99 4.08 -0.93
CA PRO A 207 0.29 4.72 -1.22
C PRO A 207 0.75 4.51 -2.68
N ARG A 208 0.38 3.37 -3.28
CA ARG A 208 0.99 2.88 -4.51
C ARG A 208 0.36 3.48 -5.77
N PRO A 209 -0.94 3.32 -6.07
CA PRO A 209 -1.53 3.81 -7.31
C PRO A 209 -1.81 5.31 -7.25
N ALA A 210 -2.06 5.88 -6.07
CA ALA A 210 -2.41 7.29 -5.93
C ALA A 210 -1.21 8.23 -6.13
N ILE A 211 -0.03 7.83 -5.64
CA ILE A 211 1.15 8.70 -5.66
C ILE A 211 2.37 8.01 -6.26
N THR A 212 2.67 6.79 -5.82
CA THR A 212 3.97 6.16 -6.16
C THR A 212 4.14 5.93 -7.66
N HIS A 213 3.17 5.31 -8.32
CA HIS A 213 3.27 5.01 -9.75
C HIS A 213 3.15 6.27 -10.62
N PRO A 214 2.23 7.22 -10.36
CA PRO A 214 2.27 8.52 -11.01
C PRO A 214 3.64 9.21 -10.93
N ALA A 215 4.28 9.20 -9.77
CA ALA A 215 5.62 9.77 -9.61
C ALA A 215 6.66 9.03 -10.47
N LEU A 216 6.62 7.69 -10.50
CA LEU A 216 7.50 6.88 -11.37
C LEU A 216 7.31 7.22 -12.85
N PHE A 217 6.07 7.24 -13.33
CA PHE A 217 5.77 7.48 -14.75
C PHE A 217 6.15 8.90 -15.17
N LEU A 218 5.94 9.89 -14.29
CA LEU A 218 6.40 11.25 -14.52
C LEU A 218 7.92 11.31 -14.60
N ALA A 219 8.64 10.69 -13.65
CA ALA A 219 10.10 10.63 -13.65
C ALA A 219 10.64 9.90 -14.90
N ALA A 220 9.95 8.86 -15.38
CA ALA A 220 10.27 8.16 -16.62
C ALA A 220 10.11 9.07 -17.85
N LEU A 221 8.99 9.78 -17.97
CA LEU A 221 8.74 10.73 -19.07
C LEU A 221 9.78 11.85 -19.11
N LEU A 222 10.18 12.38 -17.95
CA LEU A 222 11.19 13.44 -17.85
C LEU A 222 12.59 12.94 -18.24
N ASN A 223 12.93 11.69 -17.89
CA ASN A 223 14.20 11.08 -18.24
C ASN A 223 14.30 10.82 -19.75
N VAL A 224 13.23 10.28 -20.33
CA VAL A 224 13.11 10.11 -21.79
C VAL A 224 13.19 11.45 -22.51
N ARG A 225 12.52 12.49 -22.00
CA ARG A 225 12.61 13.86 -22.52
C ARG A 225 14.03 14.43 -22.46
N THR A 226 14.82 14.04 -21.46
CA THR A 226 16.24 14.42 -21.36
C THR A 226 17.06 13.79 -22.47
N ALA A 227 16.83 12.52 -22.79
CA ALA A 227 17.48 11.85 -23.93
C ALA A 227 17.09 12.48 -25.28
N GLU A 228 15.83 12.91 -25.44
CA GLU A 228 15.36 13.54 -26.68
C GLU A 228 15.93 14.94 -26.88
N ASN A 229 15.94 15.78 -25.84
CA ASN A 229 16.34 17.18 -25.95
C ASN A 229 17.83 17.42 -25.72
N GLN A 230 18.55 16.46 -25.15
CA GLN A 230 20.00 16.54 -24.90
C GLN A 230 20.42 17.80 -24.12
N ASN A 231 19.58 18.27 -23.18
CA ASN A 231 19.85 19.50 -22.42
C ASN A 231 19.91 19.26 -20.90
N TYR A 232 20.77 20.04 -20.23
CA TYR A 232 21.00 19.92 -18.79
C TYR A 232 19.81 20.39 -17.94
N ARG A 233 18.95 21.28 -18.46
CA ARG A 233 17.75 21.71 -17.75
C ARG A 233 16.76 20.55 -17.56
N SER A 234 16.52 19.77 -18.61
CA SER A 234 15.68 18.57 -18.52
C SER A 234 16.34 17.51 -17.64
N ALA A 235 17.67 17.36 -17.75
CA ALA A 235 18.43 16.46 -16.89
C ALA A 235 18.30 16.81 -15.40
N ALA A 236 18.40 18.09 -15.05
CA ALA A 236 18.24 18.55 -13.67
C ALA A 236 16.82 18.27 -13.16
N ILE A 237 15.79 18.61 -13.94
CA ILE A 237 14.39 18.36 -13.56
C ILE A 237 14.15 16.85 -13.41
N SER A 238 14.57 16.05 -14.38
CA SER A 238 14.48 14.58 -14.34
C SER A 238 15.20 13.99 -13.14
N GLY A 239 16.42 14.46 -12.87
CA GLY A 239 17.23 14.02 -11.74
C GLY A 239 16.61 14.37 -10.39
N VAL A 240 16.05 15.57 -10.26
CA VAL A 240 15.30 15.98 -9.06
C VAL A 240 14.11 15.06 -8.84
N TRP A 241 13.26 14.87 -9.84
CA TRP A 241 12.12 13.96 -9.73
C TRP A 241 12.53 12.52 -9.42
N GLY A 242 13.60 12.03 -10.06
CA GLY A 242 14.17 10.71 -9.81
C GLY A 242 14.68 10.52 -8.39
N GLY A 243 15.38 11.52 -7.84
CA GLY A 243 15.88 11.49 -6.47
C GLY A 243 14.76 11.59 -5.42
N LEU A 244 13.72 12.38 -5.70
CA LEU A 244 12.55 12.51 -4.85
C LEU A 244 11.77 11.20 -4.70
N LEU A 245 11.87 10.26 -5.65
CA LEU A 245 11.23 8.94 -5.53
C LEU A 245 11.68 8.18 -4.27
N ALA A 246 12.90 8.40 -3.75
CA ALA A 246 13.36 7.78 -2.51
C ALA A 246 12.43 8.08 -1.34
N TYR A 247 11.89 9.30 -1.30
CA TYR A 247 10.95 9.78 -0.28
C TYR A 247 9.49 9.48 -0.62
N VAL A 248 9.24 8.78 -1.73
CA VAL A 248 7.92 8.28 -2.09
C VAL A 248 7.84 6.80 -1.72
N ARG A 249 8.77 5.98 -2.23
CA ARG A 249 8.82 4.53 -1.93
C ARG A 249 10.13 3.87 -2.40
N MET A 250 10.71 3.02 -1.55
CA MET A 250 12.01 2.37 -1.76
C MET A 250 12.08 1.43 -2.97
N ASP A 251 11.09 0.54 -3.12
CA ASP A 251 11.05 -0.46 -4.20
C ASP A 251 11.04 0.20 -5.58
N ILE A 252 10.24 1.24 -5.76
CA ILE A 252 10.13 2.00 -7.00
C ILE A 252 11.38 2.85 -7.26
N TRP A 253 11.88 3.54 -6.23
CA TRP A 253 13.09 4.34 -6.33
C TRP A 253 14.30 3.51 -6.76
N SER A 254 14.55 2.38 -6.09
CA SER A 254 15.72 1.54 -6.35
C SER A 254 15.74 1.04 -7.80
N SER A 255 14.57 0.67 -8.33
CA SER A 255 14.47 0.26 -9.72
C SER A 255 14.57 1.40 -10.71
N TYR A 256 13.96 2.56 -10.42
CA TYR A 256 14.12 3.74 -11.28
C TYR A 256 15.58 4.19 -11.36
N LEU A 257 16.28 4.21 -10.22
CA LEU A 257 17.67 4.64 -10.15
C LEU A 257 18.57 3.72 -10.97
N ALA A 258 18.47 2.40 -10.76
CA ALA A 258 19.19 1.41 -11.55
C ALA A 258 18.86 1.52 -13.06
N ALA A 259 17.58 1.63 -13.40
CA ALA A 259 17.15 1.79 -14.79
C ALA A 259 17.70 3.07 -15.43
N THR A 260 17.83 4.16 -14.68
CA THR A 260 18.38 5.42 -15.18
C THR A 260 19.87 5.32 -15.51
N PHE A 261 20.66 4.64 -14.68
CA PHE A 261 22.07 4.35 -14.98
C PHE A 261 22.22 3.42 -16.18
N ILE A 262 21.44 2.33 -16.23
CA ILE A 262 21.42 1.39 -17.35
C ILE A 262 21.02 2.11 -18.64
N PHE A 263 20.00 2.96 -18.58
CA PHE A 263 19.52 3.73 -19.73
C PHE A 263 20.58 4.70 -20.23
N ALA A 264 21.24 5.46 -19.34
CA ALA A 264 22.33 6.34 -19.71
C ALA A 264 23.48 5.59 -20.40
N ALA A 265 23.86 4.41 -19.89
CA ALA A 265 24.90 3.56 -20.46
C ALA A 265 24.48 2.99 -21.83
N VAL A 266 23.34 2.32 -21.91
CA VAL A 266 22.81 1.70 -23.14
C VAL A 266 22.63 2.74 -24.23
N TYR A 267 22.05 3.89 -23.90
CA TYR A 267 21.84 4.98 -24.84
C TYR A 267 23.18 5.55 -25.34
N SER A 268 24.14 5.77 -24.44
CA SER A 268 25.48 6.25 -24.81
C SER A 268 26.23 5.28 -25.74
N VAL A 269 26.12 3.98 -25.48
CA VAL A 269 26.71 2.92 -26.34
C VAL A 269 26.04 2.93 -27.72
N LYS A 270 24.70 3.02 -27.78
CA LYS A 270 23.96 3.06 -29.05
C LYS A 270 24.30 4.30 -29.89
N GLU A 271 24.47 5.44 -29.25
CA GLU A 271 24.89 6.70 -29.89
C GLU A 271 26.40 6.82 -30.09
N LYS A 272 27.19 5.83 -29.63
CA LYS A 272 28.67 5.85 -29.64
C LYS A 272 29.29 7.10 -29.00
N LYS A 273 28.56 7.74 -28.08
CA LYS A 273 28.97 8.98 -27.39
C LYS A 273 28.32 9.02 -26.02
N ILE A 274 29.10 9.45 -25.01
CA ILE A 274 28.58 9.65 -23.65
C ILE A 274 27.50 10.74 -23.67
N ASN A 275 26.27 10.35 -23.34
CA ASN A 275 25.15 11.27 -23.15
C ASN A 275 25.26 11.92 -21.76
N ARG A 276 26.03 13.02 -21.68
CA ARG A 276 26.28 13.76 -20.43
C ARG A 276 24.99 14.23 -19.75
N PRO A 277 23.95 14.72 -20.46
CA PRO A 277 22.66 15.02 -19.83
C PRO A 277 22.02 13.83 -19.10
N LEU A 278 22.00 12.64 -19.69
CA LEU A 278 21.44 11.45 -19.00
C LEU A 278 22.28 11.04 -17.78
N VAL A 279 23.61 11.07 -17.90
CA VAL A 279 24.50 10.82 -16.77
C VAL A 279 24.25 11.84 -15.65
N CYS A 280 24.09 13.12 -16.00
CA CYS A 280 23.76 14.19 -15.06
C CYS A 280 22.41 13.91 -14.34
N SER A 281 21.37 13.49 -15.06
CA SER A 281 20.09 13.08 -14.44
C SER A 281 20.27 11.91 -13.46
N ALA A 282 21.08 10.91 -13.80
CA ALA A 282 21.36 9.76 -12.94
C ALA A 282 22.09 10.17 -11.65
N VAL A 283 23.12 11.00 -11.81
CA VAL A 283 23.93 11.50 -10.68
C VAL A 283 23.11 12.39 -9.77
N ILE A 284 22.31 13.33 -10.29
CA ILE A 284 21.43 14.17 -9.47
C ILE A 284 20.41 13.31 -8.72
N SER A 285 19.82 12.30 -9.38
CA SER A 285 18.90 11.36 -8.71
C SER A 285 19.59 10.68 -7.53
N LEU A 286 20.80 10.13 -7.75
CA LEU A 286 21.58 9.48 -6.70
C LEU A 286 21.90 10.44 -5.55
N LEU A 287 22.43 11.64 -5.85
CA LEU A 287 22.85 12.62 -4.85
C LEU A 287 21.68 13.04 -3.95
N LEU A 288 20.50 13.28 -4.52
CA LEU A 288 19.31 13.65 -3.75
C LEU A 288 18.72 12.50 -2.93
N SER A 289 19.06 11.25 -3.28
CA SER A 289 18.69 10.06 -2.51
C SER A 289 19.70 9.70 -1.43
N ILE A 290 20.89 10.33 -1.38
CA ILE A 290 21.91 10.05 -0.35
C ILE A 290 21.37 10.27 1.08
N PRO A 291 20.66 11.37 1.43
CA PRO A 291 20.14 11.53 2.78
C PRO A 291 19.22 10.37 3.17
N TRP A 292 18.36 9.94 2.25
CA TRP A 292 17.49 8.79 2.47
C TRP A 292 18.29 7.49 2.67
N LEU A 293 19.26 7.22 1.79
CA LEU A 293 20.15 6.06 1.90
C LEU A 293 20.93 6.04 3.21
N SER A 294 21.43 7.19 3.66
CA SER A 294 22.20 7.32 4.89
C SER A 294 21.38 7.06 6.16
N VAL A 295 20.06 7.13 6.09
CA VAL A 295 19.22 6.76 7.23
C VAL A 295 18.92 5.26 7.18
N TYR A 296 18.67 4.71 5.99
CA TYR A 296 18.35 3.29 5.82
C TYR A 296 19.54 2.35 5.98
N LEU A 297 20.73 2.72 5.49
CA LEU A 297 21.94 1.91 5.63
C LEU A 297 22.40 1.78 7.09
N PHE A 298 22.03 2.73 7.94
CA PHE A 298 22.40 2.77 9.36
C PHE A 298 21.22 2.46 10.28
N SER A 299 20.09 1.98 9.73
CA SER A 299 18.97 1.53 10.54
C SER A 299 19.33 0.26 11.31
N ALA A 300 18.82 0.10 12.53
CA ALA A 300 19.12 -1.03 13.41
C ALA A 300 18.84 -2.37 12.73
N GLY A 301 19.70 -3.37 12.97
CA GLY A 301 19.58 -4.72 12.38
C GLY A 301 18.19 -5.34 12.59
N GLU A 302 17.58 -5.12 13.75
CA GLU A 302 16.22 -5.55 14.07
C GLU A 302 15.17 -4.98 13.11
N ALA A 303 15.26 -3.70 12.74
CA ALA A 303 14.33 -3.09 11.78
C ALA A 303 14.46 -3.72 10.39
N MET A 304 15.65 -4.15 10.00
CA MET A 304 15.88 -4.85 8.73
C MET A 304 15.37 -6.30 8.79
N GLU A 305 15.64 -7.03 9.88
CA GLU A 305 15.10 -8.37 10.12
C GLU A 305 13.56 -8.36 10.06
N ARG A 306 12.93 -7.42 10.77
CA ARG A 306 11.48 -7.21 10.77
C ARG A 306 10.92 -6.79 9.41
N ALA A 307 11.72 -6.12 8.57
CA ALA A 307 11.35 -5.83 7.18
C ALA A 307 11.41 -7.08 6.27
N GLY A 308 11.71 -8.25 6.83
CA GLY A 308 11.80 -9.51 6.11
C GLY A 308 13.09 -9.67 5.32
N LEU A 309 14.17 -9.00 5.75
CA LEU A 309 15.50 -9.20 5.21
C LEU A 309 15.94 -10.64 5.51
N LYS A 310 15.79 -11.52 4.53
CA LYS A 310 16.20 -12.92 4.64
C LYS A 310 17.57 -13.10 4.01
N PHE A 311 18.46 -13.77 4.72
CA PHE A 311 19.71 -14.23 4.14
C PHE A 311 19.41 -15.42 3.24
N ASN A 312 19.44 -15.21 1.93
CA ASN A 312 19.16 -16.26 0.96
C ASN A 312 19.89 -15.99 -0.36
N HIS A 313 20.38 -17.05 -1.00
CA HIS A 313 21.11 -17.02 -2.26
C HIS A 313 20.36 -17.74 -3.38
N ASP A 314 19.05 -17.55 -3.47
CA ASP A 314 18.25 -18.21 -4.51
C ASP A 314 18.31 -17.44 -5.85
N PHE A 315 18.54 -18.13 -6.96
CA PHE A 315 18.41 -17.52 -8.27
C PHE A 315 16.95 -17.47 -8.69
N ASN A 316 16.44 -16.29 -9.02
CA ASN A 316 15.06 -16.14 -9.47
C ASN A 316 14.96 -16.39 -10.99
N TYR A 317 14.81 -17.65 -11.40
CA TYR A 317 14.77 -18.03 -12.81
C TYR A 317 13.70 -17.31 -13.62
N PHE A 318 12.55 -16.97 -13.02
CA PHE A 318 11.51 -16.21 -13.70
C PHE A 318 11.96 -14.80 -14.12
N ALA A 319 12.92 -14.22 -13.41
CA ALA A 319 13.44 -12.90 -13.77
C ALA A 319 14.19 -12.91 -15.11
N LEU A 320 14.61 -14.09 -15.62
CA LEU A 320 15.25 -14.23 -16.93
C LEU A 320 14.35 -13.72 -18.07
N ILE A 321 13.02 -13.74 -17.92
CA ILE A 321 12.12 -13.19 -18.94
C ILE A 321 12.35 -11.68 -19.13
N TYR A 322 12.63 -10.95 -18.05
CA TYR A 322 12.90 -9.52 -18.10
C TYR A 322 14.27 -9.23 -18.72
N LEU A 323 15.27 -10.08 -18.44
CA LEU A 323 16.58 -9.99 -19.08
C LEU A 323 16.51 -10.27 -20.58
N ALA A 324 15.79 -11.31 -20.99
CA ALA A 324 15.57 -11.64 -22.40
C ALA A 324 14.83 -10.52 -23.13
N ALA A 325 13.78 -9.98 -22.50
CA ALA A 325 13.01 -8.86 -23.03
C ALA A 325 13.86 -7.58 -23.14
N PHE A 326 14.73 -7.30 -22.16
CA PHE A 326 15.71 -6.21 -22.22
C PHE A 326 16.65 -6.39 -23.41
N ALA A 327 17.31 -7.54 -23.53
CA ALA A 327 18.27 -7.82 -24.59
C ALA A 327 17.61 -7.69 -25.98
N ALA A 328 16.44 -8.30 -26.17
CA ALA A 328 15.68 -8.22 -27.42
C ALA A 328 15.27 -6.77 -27.76
N SER A 329 14.86 -5.99 -26.75
CA SER A 329 14.43 -4.60 -26.94
C SER A 329 15.61 -3.68 -27.27
N VAL A 330 16.74 -3.82 -26.58
CA VAL A 330 17.95 -3.06 -26.87
C VAL A 330 18.49 -3.42 -28.25
N TYR A 331 18.44 -4.69 -28.66
CA TYR A 331 18.85 -5.09 -30.01
C TYR A 331 17.98 -4.43 -31.08
N ARG A 332 16.65 -4.50 -30.92
CA ARG A 332 15.68 -4.08 -31.94
C ARG A 332 15.46 -2.57 -32.03
N PHE A 333 15.44 -1.86 -30.91
CA PHE A 333 14.99 -0.48 -30.86
C PHE A 333 16.13 0.51 -30.66
N LYS A 334 15.94 1.72 -31.19
CA LYS A 334 16.85 2.88 -31.00
C LYS A 334 16.16 4.08 -30.34
N LYS A 335 14.82 4.05 -30.22
CA LYS A 335 14.08 5.18 -29.66
C LYS A 335 14.32 5.28 -28.15
N PRO A 336 14.49 6.50 -27.60
CA PRO A 336 14.72 6.71 -26.17
C PRO A 336 13.72 5.99 -25.25
N MET A 337 12.41 6.07 -25.53
CA MET A 337 11.37 5.46 -24.69
C MET A 337 11.48 3.92 -24.63
N HIS A 338 11.77 3.26 -25.75
CA HIS A 338 11.98 1.80 -25.78
C HIS A 338 13.20 1.38 -24.97
N LEU A 339 14.29 2.12 -25.11
CA LEU A 339 15.54 1.84 -24.39
C LEU A 339 15.37 2.09 -22.88
N PHE A 340 14.63 3.12 -22.47
CA PHE A 340 14.30 3.34 -21.08
C PHE A 340 13.40 2.22 -20.52
N ALA A 341 12.31 1.88 -21.24
CA ALA A 341 11.44 0.78 -20.85
C ALA A 341 12.20 -0.54 -20.71
N ALA A 342 13.11 -0.83 -21.65
CA ALA A 342 13.99 -1.99 -21.56
C ALA A 342 14.90 -1.94 -20.32
N SER A 343 15.45 -0.76 -20.01
CA SER A 343 16.31 -0.55 -18.84
C SER A 343 15.57 -0.78 -17.51
N ILE A 344 14.27 -0.48 -17.45
CA ILE A 344 13.41 -0.88 -16.33
C ILE A 344 13.35 -2.40 -16.21
N LEU A 345 13.20 -3.15 -17.31
CA LEU A 345 13.19 -4.63 -17.25
C LEU A 345 14.53 -5.19 -16.75
N ALA A 346 15.65 -4.64 -17.21
CA ALA A 346 16.97 -5.01 -16.68
C ALA A 346 17.08 -4.72 -15.18
N SER A 347 16.58 -3.56 -14.74
CA SER A 347 16.56 -3.21 -13.32
C SER A 347 15.71 -4.18 -12.50
N VAL A 348 14.53 -4.59 -12.99
CA VAL A 348 13.67 -5.57 -12.31
C VAL A 348 14.38 -6.93 -12.21
N PHE A 349 15.09 -7.34 -13.26
CA PHE A 349 15.94 -8.54 -13.22
C PHE A 349 17.01 -8.45 -12.14
N LEU A 350 17.74 -7.33 -12.08
CA LEU A 350 18.78 -7.10 -11.07
C LEU A 350 18.19 -7.09 -9.66
N ALA A 351 17.08 -6.39 -9.45
CA ALA A 351 16.44 -6.29 -8.13
C ALA A 351 15.94 -7.65 -7.64
N ASN A 352 15.36 -8.47 -8.53
CA ASN A 352 14.90 -9.83 -8.19
C ASN A 352 16.05 -10.81 -7.89
N ASN A 353 17.30 -10.46 -8.22
CA ASN A 353 18.48 -11.31 -8.03
C ASN A 353 19.59 -10.60 -7.23
N ILE A 354 19.29 -9.47 -6.58
CA ILE A 354 20.29 -8.67 -5.85
C ILE A 354 20.87 -9.45 -4.67
N GLN A 355 20.12 -10.42 -4.17
CA GLN A 355 20.53 -11.33 -3.10
C GLN A 355 21.72 -12.21 -3.47
N LEU A 356 21.97 -12.45 -4.76
CA LEU A 356 23.16 -13.20 -5.21
C LEU A 356 24.46 -12.43 -4.99
N ILE A 357 24.37 -11.10 -4.94
CA ILE A 357 25.52 -10.21 -4.74
C ILE A 357 25.59 -9.79 -3.28
N THR A 358 24.45 -9.44 -2.70
CA THR A 358 24.38 -8.86 -1.36
C THR A 358 24.23 -9.89 -0.25
N GLY A 359 23.78 -11.11 -0.58
CA GLY A 359 23.38 -12.12 0.40
C GLY A 359 22.00 -11.88 1.04
N PHE A 360 21.35 -10.76 0.70
CA PHE A 360 20.09 -10.32 1.31
C PHE A 360 18.94 -10.29 0.30
N SER A 361 17.82 -10.90 0.66
CA SER A 361 16.56 -10.81 -0.08
C SER A 361 15.65 -9.74 0.51
N PHE A 362 15.11 -8.87 -0.35
CA PHE A 362 13.92 -8.09 -0.05
C PHE A 362 12.77 -8.61 -0.91
N PHE A 363 11.56 -8.63 -0.36
CA PHE A 363 10.33 -9.14 -1.00
C PHE A 363 10.25 -8.86 -2.52
N PRO A 364 10.62 -9.85 -3.38
CA PRO A 364 10.90 -9.59 -4.79
C PRO A 364 9.66 -9.29 -5.64
N PHE A 365 8.48 -9.60 -5.10
CA PHE A 365 7.20 -9.47 -5.77
C PHE A 365 6.91 -8.01 -6.18
N LEU A 366 7.34 -7.04 -5.38
CA LEU A 366 7.01 -5.63 -5.58
C LEU A 366 7.62 -5.04 -6.86
N TRP A 367 8.84 -5.45 -7.22
CA TRP A 367 9.53 -4.94 -8.41
C TRP A 367 8.93 -5.41 -9.73
N ARG A 368 8.40 -6.64 -9.75
CA ARG A 368 7.78 -7.23 -10.95
C ARG A 368 6.60 -6.38 -11.41
N THR A 369 5.84 -5.86 -10.45
CA THR A 369 4.59 -5.15 -10.66
C THR A 369 4.69 -3.99 -11.64
N PHE A 370 5.60 -3.03 -11.43
CA PHE A 370 5.75 -1.91 -12.38
C PHE A 370 6.54 -2.33 -13.63
N GLY A 371 7.46 -3.29 -13.52
CA GLY A 371 8.18 -3.84 -14.67
C GLY A 371 7.23 -4.38 -15.73
N ASN A 372 6.15 -5.02 -15.30
CA ASN A 372 5.11 -5.57 -16.15
C ASN A 372 4.40 -4.50 -17.00
N VAL A 373 4.21 -3.28 -16.48
CA VAL A 373 3.62 -2.18 -17.27
C VAL A 373 4.54 -1.82 -18.44
N PHE A 374 5.84 -1.66 -18.20
CA PHE A 374 6.81 -1.37 -19.27
C PHE A 374 6.99 -2.55 -20.23
N PHE A 375 6.96 -3.78 -19.72
CA PHE A 375 6.99 -4.99 -20.53
C PHE A 375 5.78 -5.07 -21.47
N PHE A 376 4.58 -4.81 -20.95
CA PHE A 376 3.34 -4.75 -21.73
C PHE A 376 3.40 -3.69 -22.84
N LEU A 377 3.88 -2.48 -22.53
CA LEU A 377 4.04 -1.42 -23.53
C LEU A 377 5.02 -1.83 -24.65
N ILE A 378 6.13 -2.49 -24.29
CA ILE A 378 7.07 -3.04 -25.28
C ILE A 378 6.37 -4.09 -26.15
N LEU A 379 5.66 -5.05 -25.56
CA LEU A 379 4.94 -6.10 -26.29
C LEU A 379 3.91 -5.51 -27.28
N LEU A 380 3.13 -4.52 -26.86
CA LEU A 380 2.21 -3.84 -27.75
C LEU A 380 2.93 -3.16 -28.91
N SER A 381 4.11 -2.55 -28.66
CA SER A 381 4.89 -1.88 -29.70
C SER A 381 5.51 -2.84 -30.72
N LEU A 382 5.57 -4.14 -30.40
CA LEU A 382 6.03 -5.20 -31.30
C LEU A 382 4.94 -5.68 -32.26
N LEU A 383 3.67 -5.34 -32.02
CA LEU A 383 2.58 -5.73 -32.89
C LEU A 383 2.76 -5.16 -34.31
N PRO A 384 2.40 -5.91 -35.37
CA PRO A 384 2.51 -5.41 -36.73
C PRO A 384 1.67 -4.14 -36.92
N LYS A 385 2.16 -3.16 -37.69
CA LYS A 385 1.47 -1.87 -37.93
C LYS A 385 0.00 -2.04 -38.35
N ARG A 386 -0.30 -3.06 -39.18
CA ARG A 386 -1.67 -3.39 -39.62
C ARG A 386 -2.64 -3.66 -38.47
N TRP A 387 -2.17 -4.18 -37.33
CA TRP A 387 -2.99 -4.41 -36.15
C TRP A 387 -3.13 -3.13 -35.32
N LEU A 388 -2.03 -2.41 -35.14
CA LEU A 388 -2.01 -1.14 -34.42
C LEU A 388 -2.91 -0.07 -35.08
N GLN A 389 -3.11 -0.14 -36.40
CA GLN A 389 -3.98 0.76 -37.17
C GLN A 389 -5.48 0.37 -37.17
N ARG A 390 -5.86 -0.79 -36.61
CA ARG A 390 -7.28 -1.20 -36.53
C ARG A 390 -8.00 -0.47 -35.39
N GLU A 391 -8.48 0.74 -35.65
CA GLU A 391 -9.14 1.57 -34.62
C GLU A 391 -10.34 0.89 -33.95
N VAL A 392 -11.12 0.13 -34.72
CA VAL A 392 -12.28 -0.63 -34.22
C VAL A 392 -11.86 -1.66 -33.17
N LEU A 393 -10.74 -2.35 -33.37
CA LEU A 393 -10.23 -3.34 -32.43
C LEU A 393 -9.90 -2.68 -31.08
N TRP A 394 -9.17 -1.56 -31.10
CA TRP A 394 -8.75 -0.87 -29.89
C TRP A 394 -9.91 -0.19 -29.18
N THR A 395 -10.85 0.39 -29.93
CA THR A 395 -12.06 0.99 -29.37
C THR A 395 -12.95 -0.07 -28.72
N GLY A 396 -13.17 -1.20 -29.42
CA GLY A 396 -13.87 -2.35 -28.86
C GLY A 396 -13.17 -2.91 -27.62
N GLY A 397 -11.83 -2.97 -27.63
CA GLY A 397 -11.02 -3.37 -26.48
C GLY A 397 -11.17 -2.42 -25.28
N ILE A 398 -11.17 -1.10 -25.49
CA ILE A 398 -11.39 -0.10 -24.43
C ILE A 398 -12.78 -0.29 -23.81
N ILE A 399 -13.82 -0.39 -24.65
CA ILE A 399 -15.20 -0.59 -24.19
C ILE A 399 -15.32 -1.89 -23.40
N ALA A 400 -14.74 -2.98 -23.91
CA ALA A 400 -14.76 -4.28 -23.23
C ALA A 400 -14.05 -4.21 -21.87
N VAL A 401 -12.86 -3.60 -21.79
CA VAL A 401 -12.13 -3.46 -20.53
C VAL A 401 -12.93 -2.64 -19.52
N LEU A 402 -13.48 -1.49 -19.92
CA LEU A 402 -14.28 -0.64 -19.05
C LEU A 402 -15.57 -1.35 -18.59
N ALA A 403 -16.25 -2.06 -19.50
CA ALA A 403 -17.47 -2.81 -19.18
C ALA A 403 -17.19 -3.93 -18.18
N ILE A 404 -16.19 -4.78 -18.44
CA ILE A 404 -15.81 -5.87 -17.52
C ILE A 404 -15.39 -5.30 -16.17
N SER A 405 -14.61 -4.22 -16.15
CA SER A 405 -14.14 -3.61 -14.90
C SER A 405 -15.27 -2.98 -14.10
N SER A 406 -16.25 -2.36 -14.79
CA SER A 406 -17.46 -1.81 -14.16
C SER A 406 -18.33 -2.92 -13.59
N VAL A 407 -18.58 -3.99 -14.35
CA VAL A 407 -19.33 -5.17 -13.86
C VAL A 407 -18.62 -5.77 -12.66
N GLN A 408 -17.28 -5.91 -12.70
CA GLN A 408 -16.52 -6.42 -11.57
C GLN A 408 -16.64 -5.51 -10.36
N SER A 409 -16.49 -4.19 -10.53
CA SER A 409 -16.58 -3.22 -9.42
C SER A 409 -17.99 -3.20 -8.81
N ILE A 410 -19.03 -3.20 -9.65
CA ILE A 410 -20.44 -3.25 -9.23
C ILE A 410 -20.75 -4.57 -8.52
N SER A 411 -20.40 -5.71 -9.13
CA SER A 411 -20.61 -7.04 -8.52
C SER A 411 -19.85 -7.18 -7.21
N TYR A 412 -18.61 -6.68 -7.18
CA TYR A 412 -17.83 -6.64 -5.95
C TYR A 412 -18.57 -5.83 -4.88
N GLY A 413 -19.03 -4.63 -5.20
CA GLY A 413 -19.76 -3.79 -4.26
C GLY A 413 -21.08 -4.42 -3.79
N ALA A 414 -21.83 -5.04 -4.69
CA ALA A 414 -23.09 -5.72 -4.39
C ALA A 414 -22.91 -6.94 -3.47
N ILE A 415 -21.77 -7.64 -3.57
CA ILE A 415 -21.47 -8.79 -2.72
C ILE A 415 -20.93 -8.34 -1.35
N HIS A 416 -20.14 -7.26 -1.30
CA HIS A 416 -19.36 -6.93 -0.11
C HIS A 416 -19.91 -5.79 0.74
N TYR A 417 -20.96 -5.07 0.32
CA TYR A 417 -21.53 -3.97 1.13
C TYR A 417 -21.91 -4.34 2.58
N PRO A 418 -22.31 -5.60 2.92
CA PRO A 418 -22.55 -5.96 4.32
C PRO A 418 -21.26 -5.92 5.14
N PHE A 419 -20.10 -6.23 4.55
CA PHE A 419 -18.79 -6.29 5.21
C PHE A 419 -18.03 -4.95 5.25
N TYR A 420 -18.42 -3.97 4.43
CA TYR A 420 -17.78 -2.64 4.40
C TYR A 420 -18.47 -1.65 5.36
N GLY A 421 -18.22 -1.84 6.65
CA GLY A 421 -18.66 -0.98 7.74
C GLY A 421 -17.74 -1.07 8.94
N MET A 422 -17.82 -0.09 9.84
CA MET A 422 -17.21 -0.15 11.17
C MET A 422 -18.23 -0.71 12.16
N GLN A 423 -17.80 -1.37 13.24
CA GLN A 423 -18.73 -1.69 14.33
C GLN A 423 -19.29 -0.39 14.92
N ARG A 424 -20.62 -0.29 15.08
CA ARG A 424 -21.28 0.95 15.54
C ARG A 424 -20.77 1.43 16.89
N ASP A 425 -20.49 0.50 17.79
CA ASP A 425 -19.97 0.80 19.13
C ASP A 425 -18.54 1.38 19.06
N TYR A 426 -17.72 0.88 18.15
CA TYR A 426 -16.35 1.40 17.93
C TYR A 426 -16.42 2.77 17.28
N GLU A 427 -17.27 2.93 16.26
CA GLU A 427 -17.48 4.22 15.60
C GLU A 427 -17.90 5.31 16.60
N ALA A 428 -18.88 5.01 17.45
CA ALA A 428 -19.35 5.95 18.47
C ALA A 428 -18.27 6.29 19.51
N ALA A 429 -17.47 5.32 19.94
CA ALA A 429 -16.34 5.55 20.85
C ALA A 429 -15.22 6.38 20.21
N LEU A 430 -14.87 6.12 18.95
CA LEU A 430 -13.87 6.89 18.20
C LEU A 430 -14.33 8.33 17.97
N GLN A 431 -15.62 8.54 17.65
CA GLN A 431 -16.21 9.88 17.56
C GLN A 431 -16.16 10.61 18.90
N TRP A 432 -16.42 9.89 20.01
CA TRP A 432 -16.32 10.46 21.35
C TRP A 432 -14.87 10.90 21.64
N ILE A 433 -13.87 10.05 21.41
CA ILE A 433 -12.45 10.39 21.60
C ILE A 433 -12.10 11.63 20.79
N LYS A 434 -12.34 11.60 19.48
CA LYS A 434 -12.04 12.72 18.57
C LYS A 434 -12.66 14.05 19.02
N GLY A 435 -13.83 14.02 19.66
CA GLY A 435 -14.54 15.21 20.12
C GLY A 435 -14.21 15.67 21.55
N ASN A 436 -13.59 14.82 22.38
CA ASN A 436 -13.43 15.05 23.82
C ASN A 436 -12.00 14.89 24.35
N THR A 437 -11.04 14.49 23.52
CA THR A 437 -9.62 14.39 23.87
C THR A 437 -8.80 15.44 23.15
N GLU A 438 -7.67 15.82 23.75
CA GLU A 438 -6.66 16.58 23.04
C GLU A 438 -5.97 15.69 21.98
N LYS A 439 -5.33 16.33 20.99
CA LYS A 439 -4.46 15.60 20.07
C LYS A 439 -3.33 14.95 20.83
N ASP A 440 -2.85 13.83 20.32
CA ASP A 440 -1.72 13.11 20.89
C ASP A 440 -1.95 12.47 22.28
N GLU A 441 -3.13 12.59 22.88
CA GLU A 441 -3.43 11.85 24.12
C GLU A 441 -3.29 10.33 23.89
N VAL A 442 -2.71 9.64 24.88
CA VAL A 442 -2.35 8.23 24.76
C VAL A 442 -3.49 7.35 25.27
N VAL A 443 -3.94 6.46 24.39
CA VAL A 443 -4.98 5.47 24.67
C VAL A 443 -4.35 4.08 24.73
N LEU A 444 -4.55 3.37 25.84
CA LEU A 444 -4.21 1.96 25.94
C LEU A 444 -5.36 1.11 25.39
N ALA A 445 -5.09 0.35 24.34
CA ALA A 445 -5.91 -0.76 23.86
C ALA A 445 -4.99 -1.96 23.67
N LEU A 446 -5.44 -3.17 24.02
CA LEU A 446 -4.70 -4.41 23.74
C LEU A 446 -5.09 -4.99 22.38
N ASN A 447 -6.31 -4.71 21.94
CA ASN A 447 -6.79 -5.07 20.63
C ASN A 447 -6.05 -4.28 19.53
N SER A 448 -5.43 -5.00 18.58
CA SER A 448 -4.72 -4.38 17.46
C SER A 448 -5.64 -3.58 16.53
N GLU A 449 -6.88 -4.05 16.25
CA GLU A 449 -7.88 -3.28 15.51
C GLU A 449 -8.13 -1.93 16.15
N ALA A 450 -8.44 -1.91 17.46
CA ALA A 450 -8.69 -0.68 18.19
C ALA A 450 -7.48 0.27 18.10
N THR A 451 -6.27 -0.25 18.29
CA THR A 451 -5.01 0.50 18.15
C THR A 451 -4.90 1.19 16.78
N PHE A 452 -5.14 0.45 15.69
CA PHE A 452 -5.08 0.99 14.34
C PHE A 452 -6.20 1.99 14.04
N LEU A 453 -7.42 1.73 14.52
CA LEU A 453 -8.57 2.61 14.34
C LEU A 453 -8.41 3.92 15.11
N LEU A 454 -7.91 3.87 16.35
CA LEU A 454 -7.60 5.04 17.16
C LEU A 454 -6.64 5.97 16.40
N ALA A 455 -5.49 5.44 15.97
CA ALA A 455 -4.49 6.20 15.25
C ALA A 455 -4.98 6.72 13.88
N SER A 456 -5.90 6.00 13.22
CA SER A 456 -6.41 6.37 11.89
C SER A 456 -7.58 7.36 11.90
N HIS A 457 -8.41 7.35 12.94
CA HIS A 457 -9.68 8.09 12.96
C HIS A 457 -9.73 9.25 13.95
N THR A 458 -8.87 9.25 14.97
CA THR A 458 -8.96 10.21 16.09
C THR A 458 -7.76 11.15 16.21
N GLY A 459 -6.57 10.74 15.74
CA GLY A 459 -5.32 11.45 16.02
C GLY A 459 -4.78 11.23 17.43
N ALA A 460 -5.42 10.35 18.21
CA ALA A 460 -4.88 9.86 19.48
C ALA A 460 -3.69 8.92 19.22
N LYS A 461 -2.80 8.86 20.20
CA LYS A 461 -1.64 7.98 20.22
C LYS A 461 -2.01 6.71 20.97
N THR A 462 -1.27 5.64 20.73
CA THR A 462 -1.57 4.34 21.33
C THR A 462 -0.44 3.91 22.24
N PHE A 463 -0.79 3.28 23.36
CA PHE A 463 0.22 2.86 24.32
C PHE A 463 1.21 1.84 23.72
N ILE A 464 0.70 0.97 22.84
CA ILE A 464 1.46 -0.08 22.15
C ILE A 464 1.59 0.31 20.68
N ALA A 465 2.79 0.16 20.11
CA ALA A 465 3.07 0.43 18.70
C ALA A 465 2.71 -0.77 17.83
N SER A 466 2.52 -0.52 16.53
CA SER A 466 2.54 -1.59 15.53
C SER A 466 3.92 -2.23 15.43
N GLY A 467 3.99 -3.55 15.35
CA GLY A 467 5.23 -4.28 15.04
C GLY A 467 5.72 -4.10 13.59
N SER A 468 4.92 -3.45 12.74
CA SER A 468 5.21 -3.29 11.32
C SER A 468 6.22 -2.17 11.06
N THR A 469 7.36 -2.52 10.45
CA THR A 469 8.46 -1.57 10.20
C THR A 469 8.13 -0.39 9.27
N PRO A 470 7.19 -0.46 8.31
CA PRO A 470 6.78 0.72 7.57
C PRO A 470 6.07 1.78 8.43
N LEU A 471 5.58 1.42 9.63
CA LEU A 471 4.72 2.26 10.45
C LEU A 471 5.38 2.69 11.76
N SER A 472 6.15 1.79 12.38
CA SER A 472 6.91 2.06 13.60
C SER A 472 8.31 1.45 13.54
N ASP A 473 9.27 2.11 14.17
CA ASP A 473 10.64 1.64 14.40
C ASP A 473 10.87 1.19 15.82
N HIS A 474 9.84 1.27 16.66
CA HIS A 474 9.97 1.01 18.07
C HIS A 474 10.57 -0.39 18.29
N PRO A 475 11.62 -0.54 19.12
CA PRO A 475 12.24 -1.85 19.36
C PRO A 475 11.21 -2.86 19.87
N SER A 476 11.25 -4.09 19.35
CA SER A 476 10.25 -5.11 19.67
C SER A 476 10.27 -5.46 21.15
N ILE A 477 11.45 -5.56 21.76
CA ILE A 477 11.60 -5.78 23.22
C ILE A 477 10.87 -4.70 24.02
N GLU A 478 10.99 -3.43 23.59
CA GLU A 478 10.33 -2.32 24.27
C GLU A 478 8.81 -2.34 24.04
N ASN A 479 8.37 -2.73 22.85
CA ASN A 479 6.95 -2.94 22.58
C ASN A 479 6.36 -4.08 23.43
N ILE A 480 7.10 -5.18 23.63
CA ILE A 480 6.69 -6.29 24.50
C ILE A 480 6.60 -5.82 25.95
N ARG A 481 7.58 -5.07 26.41
CA ARG A 481 7.58 -4.43 27.73
C ARG A 481 6.33 -3.57 27.96
N ARG A 482 5.88 -2.82 26.94
CA ARG A 482 4.60 -2.09 26.97
C ARG A 482 3.41 -3.03 27.07
N VAL A 483 3.38 -4.11 26.29
CA VAL A 483 2.31 -5.12 26.40
C VAL A 483 2.26 -5.69 27.83
N LEU A 484 3.39 -6.14 28.38
CA LEU A 484 3.44 -6.68 29.75
C LEU A 484 3.02 -5.64 30.80
N THR A 485 3.41 -4.37 30.60
CA THR A 485 2.97 -3.26 31.46
C THR A 485 1.47 -3.03 31.36
N ALA A 486 0.90 -3.08 30.16
CA ALA A 486 -0.54 -2.98 29.95
C ALA A 486 -1.30 -4.11 30.64
N LEU A 487 -0.85 -5.36 30.51
CA LEU A 487 -1.44 -6.50 31.22
C LEU A 487 -1.44 -6.28 32.74
N ARG A 488 -0.31 -5.83 33.30
CA ARG A 488 -0.18 -5.50 34.73
C ARG A 488 -1.15 -4.40 35.15
N VAL A 489 -1.22 -3.30 34.39
CA VAL A 489 -2.10 -2.15 34.66
C VAL A 489 -3.58 -2.54 34.66
N MET A 490 -3.96 -3.43 33.73
CA MET A 490 -5.32 -3.92 33.56
C MET A 490 -5.67 -5.09 34.50
N GLY A 491 -4.69 -5.59 35.28
CA GLY A 491 -4.88 -6.76 36.16
C GLY A 491 -5.10 -8.06 35.39
N ILE A 492 -4.71 -8.13 34.12
CA ILE A 492 -4.88 -9.30 33.27
C ILE A 492 -3.84 -10.36 33.65
N ASP A 493 -4.27 -11.61 33.76
CA ASP A 493 -3.39 -12.76 33.93
C ASP A 493 -2.44 -12.89 32.73
N ARG A 494 -1.16 -12.58 32.98
CA ARG A 494 -0.09 -12.62 31.99
C ARG A 494 0.04 -14.00 31.36
N GLU A 495 0.06 -15.06 32.15
CA GLU A 495 0.35 -16.41 31.64
C GLU A 495 -0.82 -16.89 30.79
N ARG A 496 -2.06 -16.65 31.24
CA ARG A 496 -3.26 -16.93 30.43
C ARG A 496 -3.24 -16.15 29.11
N PHE A 497 -2.96 -14.85 29.16
CA PHE A 497 -2.94 -14.02 27.96
C PHE A 497 -1.87 -14.50 26.97
N LEU A 498 -0.64 -14.73 27.43
CA LEU A 498 0.45 -15.20 26.57
C LEU A 498 0.17 -16.60 26.01
N GLU A 499 -0.39 -17.50 26.82
CA GLU A 499 -0.74 -18.85 26.36
C GLU A 499 -1.75 -18.81 25.20
N GLU A 500 -2.84 -18.05 25.36
CA GLU A 500 -3.92 -17.98 24.37
C GLU A 500 -3.56 -17.15 23.12
N THR A 501 -2.76 -16.09 23.28
CA THR A 501 -2.49 -15.13 22.19
C THR A 501 -1.13 -15.33 21.50
N VAL A 502 -0.15 -15.92 22.19
CA VAL A 502 1.24 -16.06 21.71
C VAL A 502 1.63 -17.51 21.50
N TYR A 503 1.42 -18.38 22.50
CA TYR A 503 1.94 -19.74 22.47
C TYR A 503 1.05 -20.70 21.71
N ASN A 504 -0.27 -20.59 21.90
CA ASN A 504 -1.30 -21.40 21.27
C ASN A 504 -2.38 -20.54 20.59
N PRO A 505 -1.99 -19.62 19.67
CA PRO A 505 -2.96 -18.83 18.93
C PRO A 505 -3.91 -19.80 18.20
N PRO A 506 -5.24 -19.58 18.24
CA PRO A 506 -6.25 -20.50 17.71
C PRO A 506 -6.30 -20.54 16.17
N PHE A 507 -5.18 -20.87 15.52
CA PHE A 507 -5.03 -20.98 14.06
C PHE A 507 -5.87 -22.12 13.46
N ALA A 508 -6.11 -23.17 14.24
CA ALA A 508 -6.88 -24.32 13.79
C ALA A 508 -8.39 -24.01 13.69
N GLU A 509 -8.91 -23.08 14.50
CA GLU A 509 -10.32 -22.68 14.50
C GLU A 509 -10.61 -21.52 13.53
N THR A 510 -9.68 -20.60 13.29
CA THR A 510 -9.84 -19.52 12.28
C THR A 510 -10.04 -20.08 10.85
N ARG A 511 -9.40 -21.21 10.50
CA ARG A 511 -9.70 -21.94 9.24
C ARG A 511 -11.10 -22.55 9.21
N ARG A 512 -11.73 -22.85 10.37
CA ARG A 512 -13.10 -23.36 10.45
C ARG A 512 -14.13 -22.23 10.27
N PHE A 513 -13.89 -21.03 10.79
CA PHE A 513 -14.77 -19.87 10.59
C PHE A 513 -14.84 -19.43 9.12
N TRP A 514 -13.71 -19.45 8.41
CA TRP A 514 -13.66 -19.22 6.95
C TRP A 514 -14.50 -20.22 6.14
N LYS A 515 -14.71 -21.45 6.63
CA LYS A 515 -15.50 -22.48 5.94
C LYS A 515 -17.01 -22.36 6.17
N ARG A 516 -17.48 -21.61 7.17
CA ARG A 516 -18.90 -21.52 7.54
C ARG A 516 -19.59 -20.22 7.16
N GLY A 517 -18.87 -19.25 6.58
CA GLY A 517 -19.44 -17.92 6.30
C GLY A 517 -19.65 -17.07 7.57
N GLU A 518 -19.28 -17.58 8.75
CA GLU A 518 -19.26 -16.87 10.04
C GLU A 518 -18.04 -15.94 10.16
N VAL A 519 -17.66 -15.28 9.05
CA VAL A 519 -16.56 -14.30 8.97
C VAL A 519 -16.82 -13.11 9.91
N GLU A 520 -18.09 -12.88 10.28
CA GLU A 520 -18.53 -11.85 11.21
C GLU A 520 -17.98 -12.03 12.65
N LYS A 521 -17.58 -13.25 13.05
CA LYS A 521 -17.07 -13.51 14.41
C LYS A 521 -15.57 -13.78 14.50
N SER A 522 -14.87 -13.88 13.37
CA SER A 522 -13.41 -14.05 13.44
C SER A 522 -12.77 -12.70 13.76
N ASN A 523 -12.64 -12.40 15.06
CA ASN A 523 -11.63 -11.47 15.57
C ASN A 523 -10.29 -11.95 15.01
N PHE A 524 -9.84 -11.32 13.93
CA PHE A 524 -8.77 -11.83 13.11
C PHE A 524 -7.45 -11.53 13.81
N VAL A 525 -7.04 -12.46 14.68
CA VAL A 525 -5.68 -12.60 15.23
C VAL A 525 -5.17 -11.34 15.94
N ASP A 526 -5.83 -11.00 17.06
CA ASP A 526 -5.68 -9.75 17.81
C ASP A 526 -4.24 -9.41 18.27
N ALA A 527 -3.34 -10.41 18.39
CA ALA A 527 -1.95 -10.21 18.84
C ALA A 527 -0.87 -10.23 17.73
N TYR A 528 -1.19 -10.66 16.50
CA TYR A 528 -0.20 -10.92 15.45
C TYR A 528 0.43 -9.67 14.82
N PHE A 529 -0.05 -8.48 15.17
CA PHE A 529 0.44 -7.22 14.60
C PHE A 529 1.11 -6.33 15.64
N LEU A 530 1.11 -6.75 16.91
CA LEU A 530 2.04 -6.23 17.90
C LEU A 530 3.48 -6.75 17.61
N PHE A 531 3.60 -7.90 16.94
CA PHE A 531 4.85 -8.62 16.68
C PHE A 531 4.87 -9.25 15.28
N ASN A 532 5.99 -9.26 14.55
CA ASN A 532 6.01 -9.76 13.16
C ASN A 532 5.87 -11.29 13.04
N GLU A 533 6.38 -12.08 14.01
CA GLU A 533 6.13 -13.52 14.12
C GLU A 533 6.10 -13.98 15.61
N PRO A 534 5.26 -14.96 16.00
CA PRO A 534 5.23 -15.48 17.37
C PRO A 534 6.55 -16.10 17.85
N SER A 535 7.34 -16.68 16.92
CA SER A 535 8.68 -17.22 17.21
C SER A 535 9.62 -16.14 17.76
N ASP A 536 9.60 -14.95 17.15
CA ASP A 536 10.40 -13.81 17.59
C ASP A 536 9.94 -13.34 18.98
N LEU A 537 8.63 -13.34 19.20
CA LEU A 537 8.07 -12.98 20.50
C LEU A 537 8.49 -13.94 21.62
N LYS A 538 8.52 -15.26 21.38
CA LYS A 538 9.02 -16.24 22.36
C LYS A 538 10.48 -15.98 22.71
N LYS A 539 11.30 -15.68 21.70
CA LYS A 539 12.71 -15.31 21.88
C LYS A 539 12.83 -14.07 22.77
N TYR A 540 12.12 -12.99 22.46
CA TYR A 540 12.19 -11.76 23.24
C TYR A 540 11.59 -11.89 24.65
N LEU A 541 10.52 -12.67 24.82
CA LEU A 541 9.95 -12.96 26.15
C LEU A 541 10.95 -13.71 27.04
N ALA A 542 11.81 -14.56 26.47
CA ALA A 542 12.89 -15.20 27.21
C ALA A 542 14.03 -14.24 27.58
N GLU A 543 14.19 -13.14 26.83
CA GLU A 543 15.20 -12.09 27.08
C GLU A 543 14.73 -11.03 28.09
N ILE A 544 13.42 -10.89 28.31
CA ILE A 544 12.86 -9.92 29.26
C ILE A 544 12.88 -10.52 30.67
N ASP A 545 13.74 -9.97 31.52
CA ASP A 545 13.70 -10.25 32.96
C ASP A 545 12.35 -9.80 33.52
N ALA A 546 11.68 -10.71 34.24
CA ALA A 546 10.33 -10.54 34.75
C ALA A 546 10.19 -9.35 35.72
N GLN A 547 11.30 -8.78 36.18
CA GLN A 547 11.36 -7.68 37.15
C GLN A 547 11.74 -6.32 36.57
N THR A 548 11.89 -6.18 35.24
CA THR A 548 12.31 -4.89 34.68
C THR A 548 11.15 -3.88 34.75
N ASP A 549 11.22 -2.92 35.68
CA ASP A 549 10.28 -1.79 35.73
C ASP A 549 10.49 -0.91 34.50
N VAL A 550 9.54 -0.98 33.58
CA VAL A 550 9.43 -0.09 32.44
C VAL A 550 8.81 1.20 32.96
N PRO A 551 9.46 2.37 32.80
CA PRO A 551 8.83 3.63 33.14
C PRO A 551 7.52 3.72 32.38
N MET A 552 6.40 3.87 33.08
CA MET A 552 5.09 3.95 32.45
C MET A 552 5.06 5.19 31.56
N PRO A 553 4.93 5.05 30.24
CA PRO A 553 4.66 6.17 29.36
C PRO A 553 3.41 6.91 29.84
N GLN A 554 3.29 8.19 29.50
CA GLN A 554 2.06 8.93 29.76
C GLN A 554 0.87 8.15 29.22
N LEU A 555 -0.10 7.86 30.09
CA LEU A 555 -1.32 7.16 29.75
C LEU A 555 -2.50 8.03 30.15
N ASN A 556 -3.34 8.40 29.18
CA ASN A 556 -4.47 9.29 29.39
C ASN A 556 -5.78 8.49 29.50
N TYR A 557 -5.96 7.46 28.66
CA TYR A 557 -7.19 6.69 28.59
C TYR A 557 -6.93 5.19 28.45
N ILE A 558 -7.88 4.38 28.90
CA ILE A 558 -7.93 2.93 28.67
C ILE A 558 -9.18 2.60 27.88
N TRP A 559 -8.99 1.91 26.76
CA TRP A 559 -10.04 1.35 25.91
C TRP A 559 -10.34 -0.08 26.32
N ILE A 560 -11.57 -0.35 26.74
CA ILE A 560 -12.05 -1.69 27.09
C ILE A 560 -13.11 -2.11 26.08
N GLY A 561 -12.69 -2.85 25.05
CA GLY A 561 -13.56 -3.50 24.09
C GLY A 561 -13.93 -4.93 24.50
N ASN A 562 -14.62 -5.64 23.61
CA ASN A 562 -14.95 -7.06 23.82
C ASN A 562 -13.71 -7.92 24.05
N PHE A 563 -12.63 -7.67 23.29
CA PHE A 563 -11.37 -8.39 23.44
C PHE A 563 -10.77 -8.22 24.84
N GLU A 564 -10.63 -6.98 25.33
CA GLU A 564 -10.09 -6.73 26.67
C GLU A 564 -10.97 -7.39 27.76
N ARG A 565 -12.30 -7.31 27.63
CA ARG A 565 -13.26 -7.89 28.61
C ARG A 565 -13.10 -9.40 28.80
N GLU A 566 -12.62 -10.15 27.82
CA GLU A 566 -12.38 -11.61 27.93
C GLU A 566 -11.23 -11.96 28.88
N TYR A 567 -10.31 -11.01 29.07
CA TYR A 567 -9.09 -11.17 29.85
C TYR A 567 -9.10 -10.41 31.17
N LEU A 568 -9.95 -9.39 31.31
CA LEU A 568 -10.04 -8.57 32.52
C LEU A 568 -10.48 -9.39 33.74
N PRO A 569 -9.94 -9.09 34.93
CA PRO A 569 -10.41 -9.70 36.15
C PRO A 569 -11.83 -9.19 36.50
N PRO A 570 -12.67 -9.99 37.19
CA PRO A 570 -14.07 -9.62 37.48
C PRO A 570 -14.26 -8.34 38.30
N ASP A 571 -13.23 -7.90 39.02
CA ASP A 571 -13.22 -6.73 39.88
C ASP A 571 -12.65 -5.47 39.21
N PHE A 572 -12.22 -5.54 37.94
CA PHE A 572 -11.86 -4.36 37.16
C PHE A 572 -13.08 -3.42 36.97
N PRO A 573 -12.94 -2.09 37.08
CA PRO A 573 -11.73 -1.30 37.31
C PRO A 573 -11.33 -1.13 38.79
N LYS A 574 -12.15 -1.60 39.74
CA LYS A 574 -11.93 -1.38 41.19
C LYS A 574 -10.65 -2.00 41.72
N GLY A 575 -10.20 -3.10 41.12
CA GLY A 575 -8.93 -3.77 41.42
C GLY A 575 -7.70 -3.17 40.72
N SER A 576 -7.86 -2.16 39.85
CA SER A 576 -6.73 -1.53 39.17
C SER A 576 -5.93 -0.65 40.14
N SER A 577 -4.61 -0.63 39.97
CA SER A 577 -3.72 0.30 40.70
C SER A 577 -3.85 1.75 40.24
N LEU A 578 -4.55 1.99 39.12
CA LEU A 578 -4.79 3.32 38.60
C LEU A 578 -6.08 3.92 39.13
N ASN A 579 -6.09 5.25 39.29
CA ASN A 579 -7.32 5.98 39.54
C ASN A 579 -8.11 6.11 38.23
N LEU A 580 -9.03 5.17 37.97
CA LEU A 580 -9.81 5.11 36.75
C LEU A 580 -11.18 5.75 36.92
N THR A 581 -11.53 6.70 36.06
CA THR A 581 -12.88 7.28 35.98
C THR A 581 -13.52 6.90 34.65
N GLU A 582 -14.68 6.24 34.70
CA GLU A 582 -15.46 5.96 33.48
C GLU A 582 -15.91 7.30 32.87
N VAL A 583 -15.58 7.52 31.58
CA VAL A 583 -15.92 8.75 30.86
C VAL A 583 -16.84 8.51 29.67
N TYR A 584 -16.91 7.27 29.20
CA TYR A 584 -17.79 6.86 28.11
C TYR A 584 -18.08 5.36 28.22
N THR A 585 -19.31 4.96 27.94
CA THR A 585 -19.68 3.55 27.91
C THR A 585 -20.78 3.31 26.89
N ASN A 586 -20.63 2.24 26.12
CA ASN A 586 -21.65 1.69 25.24
C ASN A 586 -21.55 0.14 25.29
N PRO A 587 -22.45 -0.60 24.64
CA PRO A 587 -22.46 -2.06 24.71
C PRO A 587 -21.13 -2.73 24.33
N GLY A 588 -20.39 -2.19 23.35
CA GLY A 588 -19.15 -2.78 22.84
C GLY A 588 -17.86 -2.19 23.41
N VAL A 589 -17.89 -0.99 23.98
CA VAL A 589 -16.70 -0.24 24.41
C VAL A 589 -16.97 0.55 25.69
N THR A 590 -16.04 0.48 26.64
CA THR A 590 -15.99 1.37 27.80
C THR A 590 -14.65 2.10 27.81
N LEU A 591 -14.66 3.41 28.01
CA LEU A 591 -13.45 4.24 28.12
C LEU A 591 -13.28 4.72 29.55
N TYR A 592 -12.08 4.53 30.08
CA TYR A 592 -11.67 5.05 31.38
C TYR A 592 -10.63 6.14 31.18
N LYS A 593 -10.80 7.29 31.85
CA LYS A 593 -9.74 8.30 31.99
C LYS A 593 -8.86 7.93 33.16
N VAL A 594 -7.55 8.00 32.95
CA VAL A 594 -6.54 7.77 33.98
C VAL A 594 -6.32 9.08 34.73
N GLY A 595 -6.65 9.08 36.02
CA GLY A 595 -6.36 10.19 36.93
C GLY A 595 -4.88 10.26 37.27
N ALA A 596 -4.43 11.40 37.82
CA ALA A 596 -3.07 11.54 38.30
C ALA A 596 -2.74 10.41 39.30
N VAL A 597 -1.63 9.71 39.06
CA VAL A 597 -1.07 8.74 40.01
C VAL A 597 -0.79 9.52 41.30
N ARG A 598 -1.42 9.11 42.40
CA ARG A 598 -1.26 9.76 43.70
C ARG A 598 0.12 9.48 44.30
#